data_AF-A0A3S0X2E6-F1
#
_entry.id   AF-A0A3S0X2E6-F1
#
_cell.length_a   1.000
_cell.length_b   1.000
_cell.length_c   1.000
_cell.angle_alpha   90.00
_cell.angle_beta   90.00
_cell.angle_gamma   90.00
#
_symmetry.space_group_name_H-M   'P 1'
#
loop_
_entity.id
_entity.type
_entity.pdbx_description
1 polymer ?
#
loop_
_entity_poly.entity_id
_entity_poly.type
_entity_poly.pdbx_seq_one_letter_code
_entity_poly.pdbx_strand_id
1 'polypeptide(L)'
;MNWNTKMGWYADLAVAGQRIITNPDLVNGAFVATLNTPPLSVCGSGFTSMLLELNYGTGGTFTTAQIDINGDGGFTTADQYNGKYAVGIGLSSSYATAPNVLGPNQNDKMVILITQSNGTQSTILNPNTAPRKVGWWEIQ
;
A
#
# COMPACT_ATOMS: atom_id res chain seq x y z
N MET A 1 10.61 16.41 5.85
CA MET A 1 11.22 16.88 4.59
C MET A 1 11.45 18.38 4.72
N ASN A 2 12.61 18.92 4.32
CA ASN A 2 12.83 20.37 4.33
C ASN A 2 12.36 20.94 2.98
N TRP A 3 11.15 21.49 2.96
CA TRP A 3 10.50 21.97 1.73
C TRP A 3 11.11 23.27 1.16
N ASN A 4 12.00 23.94 1.89
CA ASN A 4 12.70 25.12 1.39
C ASN A 4 13.83 24.77 0.41
N THR A 5 14.31 23.52 0.44
CA THR A 5 15.43 23.06 -0.40
C THR A 5 15.14 21.72 -1.10
N LYS A 6 14.02 21.06 -0.79
CA LYS A 6 13.60 19.80 -1.39
C LYS A 6 12.17 19.94 -1.92
N MET A 7 11.99 19.63 -3.20
CA MET A 7 10.70 19.76 -3.89
C MET A 7 9.86 18.47 -3.86
N GLY A 8 10.34 17.43 -3.18
CA GLY A 8 9.65 16.15 -3.10
C GLY A 8 10.57 15.00 -2.67
N TRP A 9 10.09 13.79 -2.93
CA TRP A 9 10.82 12.54 -2.74
C TRP A 9 10.75 11.69 -3.99
N TYR A 10 11.73 10.80 -4.12
CA TYR A 10 11.70 9.68 -5.03
C TYR A 10 12.26 8.48 -4.27
N ALA A 11 11.90 7.29 -4.72
CA ALA A 11 12.47 6.05 -4.25
C ALA A 11 12.63 5.12 -5.45
N ASP A 12 13.83 4.56 -5.60
CA ASP A 12 14.06 3.48 -6.56
C ASP A 12 13.40 2.21 -6.03
N LEU A 13 12.76 1.46 -6.93
CA LEU A 13 12.15 0.19 -6.59
C LEU A 13 13.25 -0.86 -6.39
N ALA A 14 13.18 -1.59 -5.28
CA ALA A 14 14.29 -2.44 -4.82
C ALA A 14 14.53 -3.66 -5.72
N VAL A 15 13.52 -4.12 -6.47
CA VAL A 15 13.63 -5.31 -7.33
C VAL A 15 13.61 -4.90 -8.80
N ALA A 16 14.58 -5.40 -9.57
CA ALA A 16 14.66 -5.13 -11.00
C ALA A 16 13.37 -5.52 -11.73
N GLY A 17 12.89 -4.63 -12.61
CA GLY A 17 11.66 -4.83 -13.37
C GLY A 17 10.37 -4.48 -12.64
N GLN A 18 10.42 -4.19 -11.33
CA GLN A 18 9.25 -3.65 -10.63
C GLN A 18 8.79 -2.33 -11.25
N ARG A 19 7.47 -2.20 -11.37
CA ARG A 19 6.83 -1.00 -11.91
C ARG A 19 5.41 -0.86 -11.41
N ILE A 20 4.96 0.39 -11.36
CA ILE A 20 3.56 0.74 -11.15
C ILE A 20 2.95 0.93 -12.55
N ILE A 21 1.98 0.09 -12.89
CA ILE A 21 1.28 0.10 -14.19
C ILE A 21 -0.24 0.17 -14.03
N THR A 22 -0.68 0.43 -12.80
CA THR A 22 -2.05 0.64 -12.38
C THR A 22 -2.16 2.03 -11.77
N ASN A 23 -3.36 2.59 -11.74
CA ASN A 23 -3.55 3.88 -11.09
C ASN A 23 -3.33 3.70 -9.58
N PRO A 24 -2.41 4.47 -8.96
CA PRO A 24 -2.30 4.52 -7.52
C PRO A 24 -3.49 5.27 -6.92
N ASP A 25 -3.77 5.02 -5.66
CA ASP A 25 -4.73 5.75 -4.85
C ASP A 25 -4.00 6.63 -3.82
N LEU A 26 -4.59 7.76 -3.48
CA LEU A 26 -4.10 8.66 -2.45
C LEU A 26 -5.19 8.83 -1.38
N VAL A 27 -5.04 8.10 -0.28
CA VAL A 27 -6.05 8.04 0.77
C VAL A 27 -5.37 8.19 2.13
N ASN A 28 -5.94 9.00 3.02
CA ASN A 28 -5.46 9.15 4.40
C ASN A 28 -3.97 9.55 4.54
N GLY A 29 -3.42 10.25 3.54
CA GLY A 29 -1.99 10.60 3.51
C GLY A 29 -1.06 9.45 3.11
N ALA A 30 -1.62 8.32 2.67
CA ALA A 30 -0.91 7.19 2.12
C ALA A 30 -1.03 7.16 0.59
N PHE A 31 0.11 6.96 -0.08
CA PHE A 31 0.19 6.58 -1.49
C PHE A 31 0.09 5.06 -1.56
N VAL A 32 -1.01 4.56 -2.13
CA VAL A 32 -1.34 3.13 -2.18
C VAL A 32 -1.29 2.67 -3.63
N ALA A 33 -0.44 1.69 -3.94
CA ALA A 33 -0.24 1.21 -5.30
C ALA A 33 0.06 -0.29 -5.32
N THR A 34 -0.09 -0.93 -6.47
CA THR A 34 0.45 -2.27 -6.69
C THR A 34 1.74 -2.20 -7.50
N LEU A 35 2.80 -2.82 -6.97
CA LEU A 35 4.01 -3.07 -7.72
C LEU A 35 3.86 -4.40 -8.43
N ASN A 36 4.05 -4.36 -9.74
CA ASN A 36 4.00 -5.52 -10.62
C ASN A 36 5.41 -5.77 -11.17
N THR A 37 5.92 -6.98 -10.95
CA THR A 37 7.26 -7.42 -11.37
C THR A 37 7.09 -8.48 -12.47
N PRO A 38 7.24 -8.10 -13.75
CA PRO A 38 7.26 -9.07 -14.84
C PRO A 38 8.58 -9.85 -14.84
N PRO A 39 8.61 -10.98 -15.55
CA PRO A 39 9.86 -11.70 -15.79
C PRO A 39 10.79 -10.85 -16.66
N LEU A 40 12.10 -10.91 -16.37
CA LEU A 40 13.12 -10.18 -17.15
C LEU A 40 13.33 -10.78 -18.55
N SER A 41 12.98 -12.05 -18.75
CA SER A 41 13.04 -12.74 -20.03
C SER A 41 11.72 -12.61 -20.80
N VAL A 42 11.80 -12.42 -22.12
CA VAL A 42 10.66 -12.20 -23.05
C VAL A 42 9.53 -13.23 -22.91
N CYS A 43 9.85 -14.48 -22.58
CA CYS A 43 8.89 -15.57 -22.40
C CYS A 43 8.94 -16.21 -21.00
N GLY A 44 9.42 -15.48 -19.99
CA GLY A 44 9.45 -15.99 -18.64
C GLY A 44 8.04 -16.13 -18.05
N SER A 45 7.88 -17.01 -17.06
CA SER A 45 6.62 -17.19 -16.32
C SER A 45 6.63 -16.56 -14.93
N GLY A 46 7.77 -16.01 -14.49
CA GLY A 46 7.96 -15.44 -13.16
C GLY A 46 7.37 -14.03 -13.05
N PHE A 47 6.07 -13.94 -12.81
CA PHE A 47 5.42 -12.69 -12.42
C PHE A 47 5.25 -12.65 -10.91
N THR A 48 5.49 -11.51 -10.26
CA THR A 48 5.13 -11.30 -8.86
C THR A 48 4.49 -9.94 -8.67
N SER A 49 3.62 -9.83 -7.68
CA SER A 49 3.04 -8.55 -7.28
C SER A 49 3.13 -8.33 -5.78
N MET A 50 3.10 -7.05 -5.39
CA MET A 50 3.03 -6.62 -4.01
C MET A 50 2.16 -5.37 -3.88
N LEU A 51 1.52 -5.20 -2.73
CA LEU A 51 0.98 -3.91 -2.33
C LEU A 51 2.14 -3.03 -1.85
N LEU A 52 2.09 -1.75 -2.22
CA LEU A 52 2.94 -0.68 -1.72
C LEU A 52 2.05 0.39 -1.09
N GLU A 53 2.32 0.72 0.16
CA GLU A 53 1.66 1.77 0.93
C GLU A 53 2.73 2.66 1.58
N LEU A 54 2.93 3.84 1.01
CA LEU A 54 3.94 4.80 1.46
C LEU A 54 3.30 6.03 2.08
N ASN A 55 3.98 6.66 3.05
CA ASN A 55 3.58 7.97 3.51
C ASN A 55 3.79 9.00 2.38
N TYR A 56 2.71 9.59 1.87
CA TYR A 56 2.77 10.50 0.73
C TYR A 56 3.59 11.78 1.01
N GLY A 57 3.62 12.23 2.27
CA GLY A 57 4.38 13.41 2.66
C GLY A 57 5.89 13.20 2.72
N THR A 58 6.36 11.96 2.91
CA THR A 58 7.78 11.67 3.12
C THR A 58 8.38 10.70 2.11
N GLY A 59 7.56 9.91 1.41
CA GLY A 59 8.01 8.83 0.53
C GLY A 59 8.53 7.60 1.25
N GLY A 60 8.32 7.51 2.57
CA GLY A 60 8.88 6.47 3.41
C GLY A 60 7.86 5.79 4.32
N THR A 61 8.37 5.15 5.36
CA THR A 61 7.57 4.47 6.37
C THR A 61 6.77 5.44 7.25
N PHE A 62 5.68 4.92 7.81
CA PHE A 62 4.84 5.61 8.78
C PHE A 62 5.45 5.57 10.18
N THR A 63 4.91 6.38 11.10
CA THR A 63 5.29 6.36 12.52
C THR A 63 4.61 5.23 13.30
N THR A 64 3.61 4.59 12.71
CA THR A 64 2.85 3.45 13.27
C THR A 64 2.65 2.40 12.18
N ALA A 65 2.45 1.14 12.57
CA ALA A 65 2.16 0.06 11.64
C ALA A 65 0.89 0.37 10.83
N GLN A 66 0.96 0.25 9.51
CA GLN A 66 -0.20 0.32 8.61
C GLN A 66 -0.61 -1.07 8.13
N ILE A 67 0.35 -1.98 7.97
CA ILE A 67 0.12 -3.33 7.49
C ILE A 67 0.39 -4.29 8.64
N ASP A 68 -0.56 -5.19 8.89
CA ASP A 68 -0.38 -6.36 9.75
C ASP A 68 0.39 -7.42 8.96
N ILE A 69 1.70 -7.53 9.21
CA ILE A 69 2.59 -8.44 8.47
C ILE A 69 2.74 -9.80 9.17
N ASN A 70 2.36 -9.89 10.44
CA ASN A 70 2.46 -11.13 11.22
C ASN A 70 1.13 -11.91 11.28
N GLY A 71 0.01 -11.28 10.88
CA GLY A 71 -1.32 -11.85 10.79
C GLY A 71 -2.05 -12.00 12.12
N ASP A 72 -1.65 -11.24 13.15
CA ASP A 72 -2.26 -11.32 14.49
C ASP A 72 -3.51 -10.42 14.67
N GLY A 73 -3.86 -9.63 13.66
CA GLY A 73 -4.99 -8.70 13.65
C GLY A 73 -4.72 -7.36 14.33
N GLY A 74 -3.52 -7.20 14.92
CA GLY A 74 -3.00 -5.98 15.50
C GLY A 74 -2.17 -5.16 14.50
N PHE A 75 -1.92 -3.90 14.87
CA PHE A 75 -1.00 -3.02 14.16
C PHE A 75 -0.02 -2.47 15.18
N THR A 76 1.02 -3.24 15.47
CA THR A 76 1.91 -3.03 16.62
C THR A 76 3.37 -2.96 16.20
N THR A 77 4.28 -2.86 17.18
CA THR A 77 5.73 -2.94 16.93
C THR A 77 6.16 -4.31 16.41
N ALA A 78 5.34 -5.36 16.54
CA ALA A 78 5.58 -6.67 15.94
C ALA A 78 5.49 -6.65 14.41
N ASP A 79 4.87 -5.62 13.83
CA ASP A 79 4.74 -5.43 12.37
C ASP A 79 5.94 -4.69 11.75
N GLN A 80 7.08 -4.74 12.41
CA GLN A 80 8.32 -4.17 11.93
C GLN A 80 9.18 -5.22 11.23
N TYR A 81 9.78 -4.81 10.11
CA TYR A 81 10.87 -5.53 9.47
C TYR A 81 12.15 -4.72 9.62
N ASN A 82 13.20 -5.31 10.21
CA ASN A 82 14.47 -4.63 10.50
C ASN A 82 14.31 -3.27 11.22
N GLY A 83 13.38 -3.21 12.19
CA GLY A 83 13.16 -2.02 13.02
C GLY A 83 12.42 -0.86 12.32
N LYS A 84 11.80 -1.12 11.16
CA LYS A 84 10.94 -0.16 10.45
C LYS A 84 9.59 -0.80 10.17
N TYR A 85 8.50 -0.01 10.24
CA TYR A 85 7.19 -0.50 9.86
C TYR A 85 7.15 -0.78 8.36
N ALA A 86 6.58 -1.93 7.99
CA ALA A 86 6.47 -2.34 6.61
C ALA A 86 5.60 -1.35 5.81
N VAL A 87 6.04 -1.06 4.60
CA VAL A 87 5.33 -0.23 3.60
C VAL A 87 4.91 -1.05 2.39
N GLY A 88 5.09 -2.37 2.44
CA GLY A 88 4.67 -3.24 1.37
C GLY A 88 4.57 -4.68 1.84
N ILE A 89 3.71 -5.43 1.18
CA ILE A 89 3.44 -6.83 1.47
C ILE A 89 3.24 -7.59 0.16
N GLY A 90 3.86 -8.78 0.08
CA GLY A 90 3.75 -9.64 -1.09
C GLY A 90 2.31 -10.10 -1.31
N LEU A 91 1.90 -10.18 -2.58
CA LEU A 91 0.63 -10.74 -2.98
C LEU A 91 0.86 -12.15 -3.52
N SER A 92 0.61 -12.39 -4.81
CA SER A 92 0.86 -13.69 -5.45
C SER A 92 1.83 -13.58 -6.62
N SER A 93 2.15 -14.73 -7.20
CA SER A 93 2.91 -14.85 -8.44
C SER A 93 2.04 -14.55 -9.68
N SER A 94 1.37 -13.40 -9.68
CA SER A 94 0.50 -12.97 -10.77
C SER A 94 0.34 -11.45 -10.81
N TYR A 95 -0.26 -10.93 -11.88
CA TYR A 95 -0.52 -9.50 -12.02
C TYR A 95 -1.60 -9.06 -11.02
N ALA A 96 -1.37 -7.94 -10.35
CA ALA A 96 -2.32 -7.33 -9.42
C ALA A 96 -2.87 -6.02 -10.00
N THR A 97 -4.19 -5.82 -9.90
CA THR A 97 -4.87 -4.60 -10.34
C THR A 97 -4.60 -3.41 -9.41
N ALA A 98 -5.15 -2.23 -9.73
CA ALA A 98 -5.20 -1.12 -8.79
C ALA A 98 -5.88 -1.55 -7.48
N PRO A 99 -5.39 -1.09 -6.31
CA PRO A 99 -6.04 -1.34 -5.03
C PRO A 99 -7.38 -0.59 -4.95
N ASN A 100 -8.36 -1.18 -4.29
CA ASN A 100 -9.61 -0.52 -3.92
C ASN A 100 -9.67 -0.41 -2.40
N VAL A 101 -9.64 0.82 -1.87
CA VAL A 101 -9.68 1.06 -0.44
C VAL A 101 -11.13 1.27 0.01
N LEU A 102 -11.58 0.41 0.91
CA LEU A 102 -12.93 0.33 1.44
C LEU A 102 -12.92 0.44 2.98
N GLY A 103 -14.10 0.61 3.54
CA GLY A 103 -14.34 0.50 4.97
C GLY A 103 -14.65 1.82 5.66
N PRO A 104 -14.67 1.82 7.00
CA PRO A 104 -14.27 0.72 7.88
C PRO A 104 -15.16 -0.54 7.78
N ASN A 105 -14.60 -1.71 8.09
CA ASN A 105 -15.34 -2.97 8.26
C ASN A 105 -15.95 -3.09 9.67
N GLN A 106 -16.58 -4.22 9.98
CA GLN A 106 -17.23 -4.48 11.29
C GLN A 106 -16.28 -4.41 12.50
N ASN A 107 -14.97 -4.59 12.27
CA ASN A 107 -13.92 -4.51 13.29
C ASN A 107 -13.19 -3.15 13.27
N ASP A 108 -13.80 -2.13 12.68
CA ASP A 108 -13.25 -0.78 12.54
C ASP A 108 -11.89 -0.73 11.81
N LYS A 109 -11.71 -1.61 10.82
CA LYS A 109 -10.50 -1.65 9.98
C LYS A 109 -10.79 -1.17 8.57
N MET A 110 -9.84 -0.43 8.02
CA MET A 110 -9.79 -0.13 6.60
C MET A 110 -9.44 -1.41 5.83
N VAL A 111 -10.02 -1.57 4.64
CA VAL A 111 -9.91 -2.80 3.84
C VAL A 111 -9.40 -2.43 2.46
N ILE A 112 -8.23 -2.94 2.08
CA ILE A 112 -7.70 -2.83 0.73
C ILE A 112 -7.97 -4.14 -0.01
N LEU A 113 -8.77 -4.06 -1.07
CA LEU A 113 -9.05 -5.19 -1.97
C LEU A 113 -8.23 -5.08 -3.25
N ILE A 114 -7.58 -6.18 -3.63
CA ILE A 114 -6.75 -6.25 -4.83
C ILE A 114 -7.10 -7.55 -5.57
N THR A 115 -7.61 -7.43 -6.79
CA THR A 115 -7.85 -8.59 -7.65
C THR A 115 -6.60 -8.94 -8.45
N GLN A 116 -6.43 -10.23 -8.73
CA GLN A 116 -5.23 -10.77 -9.33
C GLN A 116 -5.56 -11.61 -10.56
N SER A 117 -4.64 -11.66 -11.52
CA SER A 117 -4.87 -12.34 -12.81
C SER A 117 -4.95 -13.87 -12.70
N ASN A 118 -4.61 -14.43 -11.54
CA ASN A 118 -4.83 -15.84 -11.21
C ASN A 118 -6.27 -16.13 -10.70
N GLY A 119 -7.17 -15.14 -10.74
CA GLY A 119 -8.56 -15.28 -10.29
C GLY A 119 -8.76 -15.11 -8.78
N THR A 120 -7.71 -14.79 -8.02
CA THR A 120 -7.80 -14.57 -6.58
C THR A 120 -7.99 -13.09 -6.24
N GLN A 121 -8.49 -12.82 -5.03
CA GLN A 121 -8.54 -11.48 -4.44
C GLN A 121 -7.79 -11.50 -3.12
N SER A 122 -6.83 -10.59 -2.96
CA SER A 122 -6.15 -10.35 -1.69
C SER A 122 -6.87 -9.25 -0.93
N THR A 123 -7.00 -9.46 0.36
CA THR A 123 -7.55 -8.48 1.32
C THR A 123 -6.44 -8.11 2.30
N ILE A 124 -6.06 -6.84 2.32
CA ILE A 124 -5.13 -6.29 3.30
C ILE A 124 -5.90 -5.36 4.23
N LEU A 125 -5.64 -5.43 5.53
CA LEU A 125 -6.27 -4.57 6.51
C LEU A 125 -5.32 -3.43 6.89
N ASN A 126 -5.87 -2.23 7.07
CA ASN A 126 -5.16 -1.09 7.66
C ASN A 126 -5.89 -0.60 8.92
N PRO A 127 -5.18 0.09 9.83
CA PRO A 127 -5.82 0.77 10.95
C PRO A 127 -6.72 1.90 10.45
N ASN A 128 -7.86 2.11 11.09
CA ASN A 128 -8.74 3.25 10.82
C ASN A 128 -8.33 4.48 11.66
N THR A 129 -7.12 5.00 11.43
CA THR A 129 -6.54 6.06 12.30
C THR A 129 -6.60 7.46 11.72
N ALA A 130 -7.01 7.63 10.46
CA ALA A 130 -7.09 8.96 9.84
C ALA A 130 -8.48 9.58 9.99
N PRO A 131 -8.57 10.86 10.43
CA PRO A 131 -9.85 11.56 10.50
C PRO A 131 -10.45 11.70 9.10
N ARG A 132 -11.67 11.19 8.93
CA ARG A 132 -12.44 11.34 7.69
C ARG A 132 -13.27 12.61 7.73
N LYS A 133 -13.53 13.22 6.57
CA LYS A 133 -14.61 14.20 6.44
C LYS A 133 -15.94 13.46 6.67
N VAL A 134 -16.56 13.69 7.82
CA VAL A 134 -17.83 13.04 8.24
C VAL A 134 -19.08 13.79 7.79
N GLY A 135 -18.93 14.90 7.06
CA GLY A 135 -20.06 15.65 6.55
C GLY A 135 -19.66 16.82 5.66
N TRP A 136 -20.66 17.33 4.96
CA TRP A 136 -20.65 18.64 4.31
C TRP A 136 -21.69 19.49 5.04
N TRP A 137 -21.35 20.73 5.38
CA TRP A 137 -22.33 21.73 5.81
C TRP A 137 -22.53 22.70 4.64
N GLU A 138 -23.77 22.80 4.16
CA GLU A 138 -24.18 23.87 3.26
C GLU A 138 -24.07 25.23 3.97
N ILE A 139 -23.26 26.12 3.42
CA ILE A 139 -23.17 27.51 3.88
C ILE A 139 -24.23 28.29 3.10
N GLN A 140 -25.19 28.88 3.82
CA GLN A 140 -26.23 29.75 3.27
C GLN A 140 -25.74 31.20 3.14
#